data_AF-A0A927FB02-F1
#
_entry.id   AF-A0A927FB02-F1
#
_cell.length_a   1.000
_cell.length_b   1.000
_cell.length_c   1.000
_cell.angle_alpha   90.00
_cell.angle_beta   90.00
_cell.angle_gamma   90.00
#
_symmetry.space_group_name_H-M   'P 1'
#
loop_
_entity.id
_entity.type
_entity.pdbx_description
1 polymer ?
#
loop_
_entity_poly.entity_id
_entity_poly.type
_entity_poly.pdbx_seq_one_letter_code
_entity_poly.pdbx_strand_id
1 'polypeptide(L)'
;MKLAKAVPNIPTQIELKRIASAYVIDYKNLDEAEIRAALIKTGPQYYYDSNVEKALHGLFMHPDRNLRVLSRILIKEVLLNQDNFLQPKKETEDEVIEYQQSIIDRSNIDLFQKHNPRCKDLELFHFLVETAWENDDLLSVDEQRLIEKVRERMKITETEFGIIEAKLARYPKAGNELHTRGDIEDARRALQAAGLLFSLRNDDGTDFDVIPDEVALSIRRVLGIEIKRHGYRELLSHKCVRSKAYYLDILGKCEIEADKRMTVEELQNVIIEQLQPTKFLGGLTPRDGVEMATFRKWCEDLKLPVSGTKSDYIERITSFYDNLFEKAEDIADPRELLYQHYERFATRDLAFCRGQQLIDKDIDCERKFEEATNYLFQHRLHHKPLKLIGSAHADGILSYQDKVILWDNKSKESPVHLKDHIKQFQGYIQTSERPVAGFWVIGPDFTPESIAQAMQLTVESGTPVTLIRAADLKDIAERWEKKSAGKTDDPFPLGYLIQPGILNTALVAAI
;
A
#
# COMPACT_ATOMS: atom_id res chain seq x y z
N MET A 1 6.85 -5.98 -4.88
CA MET A 1 7.14 -6.85 -6.05
C MET A 1 8.63 -7.18 -6.14
N LYS A 2 8.98 -8.44 -6.42
CA LYS A 2 10.38 -8.90 -6.55
C LYS A 2 11.09 -8.29 -7.78
N LEU A 3 12.39 -8.02 -7.66
CA LEU A 3 13.20 -7.44 -8.76
C LEU A 3 13.06 -8.23 -10.06
N ALA A 4 13.14 -9.56 -10.00
CA ALA A 4 13.02 -10.42 -11.18
C ALA A 4 11.65 -10.32 -11.88
N LYS A 5 10.59 -9.95 -11.15
CA LYS A 5 9.25 -9.71 -11.70
C LYS A 5 9.06 -8.27 -12.18
N ALA A 6 9.81 -7.32 -11.63
CA ALA A 6 9.79 -5.93 -12.06
C ALA A 6 10.50 -5.76 -13.42
N VAL A 7 11.66 -6.39 -13.61
CA VAL A 7 12.51 -6.19 -14.80
C VAL A 7 11.78 -6.40 -16.14
N PRO A 8 10.91 -7.41 -16.34
CA PRO A 8 10.17 -7.58 -17.60
C PRO A 8 9.19 -6.44 -17.91
N ASN A 9 8.68 -5.75 -16.89
CA ASN A 9 7.65 -4.72 -17.04
C ASN A 9 8.21 -3.30 -17.21
N ILE A 10 9.54 -3.15 -17.31
CA ILE A 10 10.18 -1.85 -17.60
C ILE A 10 9.86 -1.47 -19.05
N PRO A 11 9.28 -0.27 -19.31
CA PRO A 11 8.65 0.02 -20.59
C PRO A 11 9.62 0.35 -21.71
N THR A 12 10.76 1.00 -21.42
CA THR A 12 11.68 1.45 -22.48
C THR A 12 13.10 0.91 -22.32
N GLN A 13 13.79 0.71 -23.44
CA GLN A 13 15.21 0.36 -23.46
C GLN A 13 16.09 1.44 -22.79
N ILE A 14 15.67 2.71 -22.85
CA ILE A 14 16.37 3.82 -22.20
C ILE A 14 16.34 3.66 -20.69
N GLU A 15 15.19 3.37 -20.10
CA GLU A 15 15.05 3.13 -18.66
C GLU A 15 15.80 1.87 -18.24
N LEU A 16 15.74 0.79 -19.04
CA LEU A 16 16.54 -0.41 -18.79
C LEU A 16 18.03 -0.10 -18.74
N LYS A 17 18.56 0.65 -19.72
CA LYS A 17 19.98 1.05 -19.74
C LYS A 17 20.32 1.97 -18.56
N ARG A 18 19.40 2.85 -18.17
CA ARG A 18 19.58 3.74 -17.01
C ARG A 18 19.73 2.94 -15.72
N ILE A 19 18.83 1.99 -15.47
CA ILE A 19 18.89 1.13 -14.27
C ILE A 19 20.13 0.23 -14.32
N ALA A 20 20.41 -0.37 -15.48
CA ALA A 20 21.58 -1.22 -15.70
C ALA A 20 22.91 -0.51 -15.46
N SER A 21 22.96 0.82 -15.63
CA SER A 21 24.18 1.61 -15.46
C SER A 21 24.82 1.53 -14.08
N ALA A 22 24.05 1.14 -13.05
CA ALA A 22 24.54 1.02 -11.69
C ALA A 22 25.53 -0.15 -11.52
N TYR A 23 25.18 -1.35 -12.02
CA TYR A 23 25.90 -2.58 -11.71
C TYR A 23 26.07 -3.57 -12.88
N VAL A 24 25.49 -3.30 -14.06
CA VAL A 24 25.67 -4.15 -15.24
C VAL A 24 26.86 -3.66 -16.06
N ILE A 25 27.84 -4.53 -16.25
CA ILE A 25 29.03 -4.25 -17.07
C ILE A 25 28.63 -4.22 -18.55
N ASP A 26 29.20 -3.28 -19.32
CA ASP A 26 28.99 -3.12 -20.76
C ASP A 26 27.53 -2.95 -21.21
N TYR A 27 26.64 -2.51 -20.30
CA TYR A 27 25.20 -2.33 -20.56
C TYR A 27 24.85 -1.49 -21.80
N LYS A 28 25.76 -0.62 -22.26
CA LYS A 28 25.56 0.24 -23.43
C LYS A 28 25.46 -0.57 -24.73
N ASN A 29 26.21 -1.67 -24.81
CA ASN A 29 26.37 -2.50 -26.01
C ASN A 29 25.37 -3.67 -26.07
N LEU A 30 24.66 -3.93 -24.98
CA LEU A 30 23.70 -5.01 -24.88
C LEU A 30 22.37 -4.65 -25.55
N ASP A 31 21.72 -5.66 -26.14
CA ASP A 31 20.34 -5.55 -26.60
C ASP A 31 19.33 -5.59 -25.43
N GLU A 32 18.05 -5.39 -25.71
CA GLU A 32 17.03 -5.34 -24.65
C GLU A 32 16.91 -6.65 -23.86
N ALA A 33 16.95 -7.80 -24.53
CA ALA A 33 16.81 -9.11 -23.89
C ALA A 33 18.04 -9.43 -23.03
N GLU A 34 19.23 -9.10 -23.54
CA GLU A 34 20.50 -9.22 -22.83
C GLU A 34 20.54 -8.33 -21.58
N ILE A 35 20.07 -7.08 -21.65
CA ILE A 35 20.01 -6.18 -20.49
C ILE A 35 19.06 -6.75 -19.42
N ARG A 36 17.86 -7.20 -19.82
CA ARG A 36 16.89 -7.78 -18.88
C ARG A 36 17.47 -9.01 -18.18
N ALA A 37 18.12 -9.91 -18.92
CA ALA A 37 18.78 -11.08 -18.35
C ALA A 37 19.95 -10.69 -17.41
N ALA A 38 20.76 -9.71 -17.80
CA ALA A 38 21.86 -9.21 -16.99
C ALA A 38 21.40 -8.54 -15.69
N LEU A 39 20.32 -7.74 -15.73
CA LEU A 39 19.69 -7.14 -14.56
C LEU A 39 19.22 -8.20 -13.55
N ILE A 40 18.54 -9.25 -14.02
CA ILE A 40 18.10 -10.34 -13.16
C ILE A 40 19.31 -11.07 -12.55
N LYS A 41 20.34 -11.35 -13.35
CA LYS A 41 21.56 -12.02 -12.89
C LYS A 41 22.35 -11.20 -11.87
N THR A 42 22.42 -9.89 -12.07
CA THR A 42 23.14 -8.94 -11.19
C THR A 42 22.26 -8.40 -10.07
N GLY A 43 20.99 -8.80 -9.99
CA GLY A 43 20.02 -8.40 -8.98
C GLY A 43 20.59 -8.28 -7.56
N PRO A 44 21.36 -9.27 -7.03
CA PRO A 44 21.99 -9.19 -5.71
C PRO A 44 22.83 -7.94 -5.44
N GLN A 45 23.41 -7.32 -6.47
CA GLN A 45 24.19 -6.08 -6.31
C GLN A 45 23.31 -4.87 -5.98
N TYR A 46 22.06 -4.85 -6.44
CA TYR A 46 21.11 -3.76 -6.22
C TYR A 46 20.53 -3.73 -4.79
N TYR A 47 20.57 -4.86 -4.08
CA TYR A 47 20.05 -4.96 -2.70
C TYR A 47 21.13 -5.42 -1.71
N TYR A 48 22.40 -5.29 -2.07
CA TYR A 48 23.50 -5.45 -1.13
C TYR A 48 23.64 -4.19 -0.27
N ASP A 49 23.54 -4.32 1.05
CA ASP A 49 23.39 -3.18 1.96
C ASP A 49 24.49 -2.11 1.80
N SER A 50 25.75 -2.50 1.58
CA SER A 50 26.85 -1.55 1.35
C SER A 50 26.73 -0.76 0.03
N ASN A 51 26.20 -1.41 -1.02
CA ASN A 51 25.96 -0.76 -2.30
C ASN A 51 24.81 0.24 -2.19
N VAL A 52 23.73 -0.15 -1.51
CA VAL A 52 22.57 0.71 -1.24
C VAL A 52 22.97 1.90 -0.37
N GLU A 53 23.75 1.69 0.69
CA GLU A 53 24.28 2.75 1.54
C GLU A 53 25.11 3.75 0.73
N LYS A 54 26.01 3.27 -0.14
CA LYS A 54 26.80 4.13 -1.01
C LYS A 54 25.93 4.92 -1.99
N ALA A 55 24.92 4.29 -2.59
CA ALA A 55 23.99 4.93 -3.51
C ALA A 55 23.16 6.03 -2.82
N LEU A 56 22.59 5.73 -1.65
CA LEU A 56 21.85 6.68 -0.84
C LEU A 56 22.74 7.84 -0.38
N HIS A 57 23.96 7.57 0.08
CA HIS A 57 24.90 8.63 0.47
C HIS A 57 25.24 9.55 -0.70
N GLY A 58 25.46 9.00 -1.90
CA GLY A 58 25.74 9.78 -3.11
C GLY A 58 24.60 10.72 -3.50
N LEU A 59 23.35 10.31 -3.29
CA LEU A 59 22.16 11.11 -3.58
C LEU A 59 21.85 12.11 -2.45
N PHE A 60 21.91 11.68 -1.18
CA PHE A 60 21.61 12.52 -0.03
C PHE A 60 22.70 13.55 0.29
N MET A 61 23.89 13.38 -0.29
CA MET A 61 24.99 14.36 -0.23
C MET A 61 25.33 14.89 -1.62
N HIS A 62 24.38 14.83 -2.56
CA HIS A 62 24.61 15.28 -3.92
C HIS A 62 24.89 16.80 -3.96
N PRO A 63 25.83 17.27 -4.80
CA PRO A 63 26.13 18.71 -4.92
C PRO A 63 24.92 19.54 -5.35
N ASP A 64 24.12 19.00 -6.28
CA ASP A 64 22.82 19.57 -6.64
C ASP A 64 21.82 19.37 -5.48
N ARG A 65 21.36 20.49 -4.92
CA ARG A 65 20.41 20.52 -3.81
C ARG A 65 19.04 19.97 -4.18
N ASN A 66 18.56 20.20 -5.40
CA ASN A 66 17.24 19.70 -5.82
C ASN A 66 17.23 18.18 -5.79
N LEU A 67 18.28 17.56 -6.36
CA LEU A 67 18.47 16.11 -6.31
C LEU A 67 18.58 15.60 -4.88
N ARG A 68 19.30 16.31 -4.01
CA ARG A 68 19.47 15.95 -2.59
C ARG A 68 18.14 15.92 -1.84
N VAL A 69 17.34 16.97 -1.96
CA VAL A 69 16.04 17.09 -1.28
C VAL A 69 15.03 16.10 -1.87
N LEU A 70 14.88 16.07 -3.19
CA LEU A 70 13.88 15.23 -3.87
C LEU A 70 14.16 13.74 -3.72
N SER A 71 15.42 13.30 -3.80
CA SER A 71 15.77 11.89 -3.63
C SER A 71 15.36 11.37 -2.25
N ARG A 72 15.49 12.22 -1.22
CA ARG A 72 15.11 11.88 0.14
C ARG A 72 13.60 11.78 0.29
N ILE A 73 12.85 12.76 -0.22
CA ILE A 73 11.38 12.77 -0.18
C ILE A 73 10.81 11.57 -0.95
N LEU A 74 11.22 11.38 -2.20
CA LEU A 74 10.74 10.29 -3.07
C LEU A 74 10.89 8.92 -2.42
N ILE A 75 12.07 8.63 -1.84
CA ILE A 75 12.33 7.34 -1.22
C ILE A 75 11.69 7.23 0.16
N LYS A 76 12.06 8.12 1.08
CA LYS A 76 11.77 7.96 2.52
C LYS A 76 10.36 8.37 2.88
N GLU A 77 9.87 9.45 2.29
CA GLU A 77 8.61 10.08 2.68
C GLU A 77 7.45 9.51 1.88
N VAL A 78 7.66 9.20 0.60
CA VAL A 78 6.63 8.69 -0.31
C VAL A 78 6.74 7.17 -0.49
N LEU A 79 7.64 6.68 -1.35
CA LEU A 79 7.58 5.30 -1.85
C LEU A 79 7.77 4.20 -0.80
N LEU A 80 8.58 4.42 0.24
CA LEU A 80 8.74 3.43 1.33
C LEU A 80 7.52 3.33 2.25
N ASN A 81 6.62 4.33 2.23
CA ASN A 81 5.36 4.28 2.97
C ASN A 81 4.21 3.70 2.14
N GLN A 82 4.37 3.63 0.80
CA GLN A 82 3.37 3.06 -0.09
C GLN A 82 3.29 1.53 0.01
N ASP A 83 2.09 1.00 -0.19
CA ASP A 83 1.88 -0.45 -0.22
C ASP A 83 2.57 -1.09 -1.41
N ASN A 84 3.27 -2.21 -1.15
CA ASN A 84 4.13 -2.89 -2.12
C ASN A 84 5.24 -2.01 -2.72
N PHE A 85 5.51 -0.84 -2.13
CA PHE A 85 6.50 0.15 -2.59
C PHE A 85 6.27 0.58 -4.06
N LEU A 86 5.00 0.70 -4.45
CA LEU A 86 4.54 0.92 -5.82
C LEU A 86 3.51 2.05 -5.83
N GLN A 87 3.67 3.02 -6.74
CA GLN A 87 2.69 4.09 -6.92
C GLN A 87 2.71 4.63 -8.36
N PRO A 88 1.56 5.06 -8.92
CA PRO A 88 1.54 5.76 -10.22
C PRO A 88 2.43 7.00 -10.21
N LYS A 89 3.20 7.22 -11.28
CA LYS A 89 4.16 8.35 -11.36
C LYS A 89 3.53 9.71 -11.05
N LYS A 90 2.30 9.92 -11.53
CA LYS A 90 1.55 11.16 -11.31
C LYS A 90 1.17 11.35 -9.84
N GLU A 91 0.73 10.29 -9.17
CA GLU A 91 0.38 10.33 -7.75
C GLU A 91 1.64 10.54 -6.89
N THR A 92 2.76 9.91 -7.24
CA THR A 92 4.05 10.16 -6.60
C THR A 92 4.47 11.63 -6.75
N GLU A 93 4.28 12.24 -7.91
CA GLU A 93 4.57 13.67 -8.13
C GLU A 93 3.68 14.57 -7.27
N ASP A 94 2.37 14.27 -7.23
CA ASP A 94 1.41 15.04 -6.45
C ASP A 94 1.70 14.92 -4.94
N GLU A 95 2.01 13.73 -4.43
CA GLU A 95 2.36 13.50 -3.02
C GLU A 95 3.69 14.16 -2.60
N VAL A 96 4.71 14.18 -3.47
CA VAL A 96 5.95 14.93 -3.22
C VAL A 96 5.66 16.43 -3.06
N ILE A 97 4.80 16.99 -3.92
CA ILE A 97 4.43 18.40 -3.90
C ILE A 97 3.63 18.71 -2.63
N GLU A 98 2.65 17.86 -2.29
CA GLU A 98 1.85 17.99 -1.07
C GLU A 98 2.72 17.91 0.19
N TYR A 99 3.67 16.99 0.24
CA TYR A 99 4.63 16.90 1.34
C TYR A 99 5.41 18.21 1.50
N GLN A 100 5.97 18.75 0.41
CA GLN A 100 6.72 20.02 0.44
C GLN A 100 5.84 21.17 0.92
N GLN A 101 4.62 21.25 0.41
CA GLN A 101 3.64 22.26 0.83
C GLN A 101 3.33 22.13 2.33
N SER A 102 3.16 20.92 2.85
CA SER A 102 2.90 20.68 4.27
C SER A 102 4.01 21.20 5.19
N ILE A 103 5.27 21.14 4.75
CA ILE A 103 6.42 21.69 5.50
C ILE A 103 6.36 23.22 5.50
N ILE A 104 6.08 23.84 4.36
CA ILE A 104 5.93 25.30 4.25
C ILE A 104 4.77 25.76 5.13
N ASP A 105 3.63 25.08 5.08
CA ASP A 105 2.45 25.42 5.87
C ASP A 105 2.73 25.31 7.38
N ARG A 106 3.43 24.24 7.80
CA ARG A 106 3.90 24.07 9.18
C ARG A 106 4.90 25.15 9.60
N SER A 107 5.67 25.71 8.66
CA SER A 107 6.62 26.79 8.95
C SER A 107 5.97 28.12 9.31
N ASN A 108 4.70 28.31 8.91
CA ASN A 108 3.91 29.46 9.34
C ASN A 108 3.50 29.37 10.82
N ILE A 109 3.57 28.18 11.41
CA ILE A 109 3.39 27.98 12.85
C ILE A 109 4.71 28.32 13.56
N ASP A 110 4.63 29.01 14.69
CA ASP A 110 5.82 29.35 15.48
C ASP A 110 6.40 28.10 16.16
N LEU A 111 7.55 27.62 15.69
CA LEU A 111 8.32 26.53 16.30
C LEU A 111 9.01 26.95 17.61
N PHE A 112 9.28 28.25 17.76
CA PHE A 112 10.08 28.82 18.85
C PHE A 112 9.22 29.33 20.02
N GLN A 113 8.03 28.76 20.19
CA GLN A 113 7.19 29.13 21.32
C GLN A 113 7.94 28.89 22.64
N LYS A 114 7.89 29.87 23.55
CA LYS A 114 8.57 29.83 24.86
C LYS A 114 8.22 28.63 25.75
N HIS A 115 7.13 27.91 25.45
CA HIS A 115 6.72 26.70 26.16
C HIS A 115 7.28 25.41 25.56
N ASN A 116 7.89 25.48 24.37
CA ASN A 116 8.59 24.34 23.77
C ASN A 116 9.88 24.09 24.55
N PRO A 117 10.04 22.94 25.22
CA PRO A 117 11.25 22.65 25.98
C PRO A 117 12.51 22.62 25.09
N ARG A 118 12.35 22.30 23.78
CA ARG A 118 13.40 22.27 22.76
C ARG A 118 13.72 23.61 22.11
N CYS A 119 13.10 24.71 22.56
CA CYS A 119 13.21 26.02 21.91
C CYS A 119 14.67 26.46 21.72
N LYS A 120 15.52 26.28 22.74
CA LYS A 120 16.94 26.67 22.68
C LYS A 120 17.74 25.88 21.64
N ASP A 121 17.50 24.58 21.54
CA ASP A 121 18.19 23.72 20.58
C ASP A 121 17.76 24.07 19.15
N LEU A 122 16.46 24.30 18.95
CA LEU A 122 15.93 24.75 17.66
C LEU A 122 16.45 26.14 17.28
N GLU A 123 16.54 27.09 18.22
CA GLU A 123 17.11 28.43 17.99
C GLU A 123 18.59 28.35 17.62
N LEU A 124 19.38 27.54 18.35
CA LEU A 124 20.80 27.35 18.04
C LEU A 124 21.00 26.72 16.66
N PHE A 125 20.18 25.73 16.32
CA PHE A 125 20.26 25.08 15.02
C PHE A 125 19.79 26.01 13.90
N HIS A 126 18.73 26.80 14.11
CA HIS A 126 18.31 27.85 13.18
C HIS A 126 19.46 28.81 12.89
N PHE A 127 20.11 29.34 13.93
CA PHE A 127 21.26 30.22 13.78
C PHE A 127 22.39 29.57 12.96
N LEU A 128 22.68 28.29 13.22
CA LEU A 128 23.71 27.56 12.48
C LEU A 128 23.35 27.39 11.00
N VAL A 129 22.09 27.03 10.70
CA VAL A 129 21.60 26.89 9.32
C VAL A 129 21.62 28.25 8.61
N GLU A 130 21.13 29.30 9.26
CA GLU A 130 21.16 30.67 8.75
C GLU A 130 22.59 31.11 8.41
N THR A 131 23.54 30.91 9.34
CA THR A 131 24.96 31.21 9.12
C THR A 131 25.53 30.45 7.92
N ALA A 132 25.16 29.17 7.76
CA ALA A 132 25.64 28.38 6.63
C ALA A 132 25.10 28.88 5.27
N TRP A 133 23.98 29.61 5.26
CA TRP A 133 23.43 30.23 4.06
C TRP A 133 24.03 31.60 3.74
N GLU A 134 24.82 32.21 4.63
CA GLU A 134 25.41 33.54 4.42
C GLU A 134 26.43 33.58 3.26
N ASN A 135 27.02 32.44 2.89
CA ASN A 135 27.96 32.34 1.77
C ASN A 135 27.24 31.99 0.45
N ASP A 136 26.91 33.03 -0.32
CA ASP A 136 26.44 32.95 -1.73
C ASP A 136 25.20 32.08 -1.97
N ASP A 137 24.35 31.86 -0.96
CA ASP A 137 23.19 30.96 -1.05
C ASP A 137 23.56 29.53 -1.53
N LEU A 138 24.81 29.12 -1.31
CA LEU A 138 25.35 27.84 -1.77
C LEU A 138 25.89 27.05 -0.60
N LEU A 139 25.07 26.12 -0.12
CA LEU A 139 25.50 25.18 0.90
C LEU A 139 26.43 24.11 0.31
N SER A 140 27.70 24.15 0.68
CA SER A 140 28.68 23.15 0.23
C SER A 140 28.39 21.75 0.80
N VAL A 141 28.96 20.71 0.18
CA VAL A 141 28.81 19.32 0.64
C VAL A 141 29.34 19.14 2.07
N ASP A 142 30.42 19.84 2.44
CA ASP A 142 31.02 19.71 3.77
C ASP A 142 30.22 20.47 4.84
N GLU A 143 29.64 21.63 4.51
CA GLU A 143 28.70 22.33 5.39
C GLU A 143 27.43 21.50 5.60
N GLN A 144 26.89 20.91 4.54
CA GLN A 144 25.74 20.00 4.65
C GLN A 144 26.04 18.80 5.56
N ARG A 145 27.24 18.21 5.45
CA ARG A 145 27.68 17.12 6.34
C ARG A 145 27.80 17.57 7.78
N LEU A 146 28.30 18.78 8.02
CA LEU A 146 28.38 19.34 9.36
C LEU A 146 26.97 19.57 9.93
N ILE A 147 26.07 20.18 9.17
CA ILE A 147 24.67 20.40 9.54
C ILE A 147 24.00 19.08 9.89
N GLU A 148 24.16 18.04 9.08
CA GLU A 148 23.56 16.72 9.35
C GLU A 148 24.10 16.09 10.63
N LYS A 149 25.41 16.16 10.89
CA LYS A 149 25.99 15.68 12.15
C LYS A 149 25.50 16.46 13.37
N VAL A 150 25.36 17.78 13.24
CA VAL A 150 24.82 18.62 14.32
C VAL A 150 23.35 18.31 14.55
N ARG A 151 22.56 18.17 13.47
CA ARG A 151 21.15 17.78 13.50
C ARG A 151 20.97 16.47 14.26
N GLU A 152 21.73 15.43 13.91
CA GLU A 152 21.71 14.13 14.60
C GLU A 152 22.08 14.26 16.08
N ARG A 153 23.12 15.05 16.39
CA ARG A 153 23.57 15.27 17.77
C ARG A 153 22.52 15.98 18.63
N MET A 154 21.79 16.93 18.04
CA MET A 154 20.72 17.70 18.69
C MET A 154 19.34 17.01 18.58
N LYS A 155 19.30 15.80 17.98
CA LYS A 155 18.08 15.00 17.74
C LYS A 155 17.00 15.77 16.97
N ILE A 156 17.40 16.69 16.08
CA ILE A 156 16.47 17.48 15.27
C ILE A 156 15.96 16.60 14.12
N THR A 157 14.65 16.56 13.92
CA THR A 157 14.06 15.74 12.85
C THR A 157 14.33 16.35 11.48
N GLU A 158 14.24 15.54 10.44
CA GLU A 158 14.33 16.06 9.06
C GLU A 158 13.19 17.03 8.76
N THR A 159 12.00 16.75 9.31
CA THR A 159 10.85 17.65 9.27
C THR A 159 11.15 18.99 9.94
N GLU A 160 11.68 18.98 11.18
CA GLU A 160 12.07 20.20 11.90
C GLU A 160 13.13 20.99 11.13
N PHE A 161 14.10 20.31 10.54
CA PHE A 161 15.11 20.95 9.68
C PHE A 161 14.47 21.59 8.45
N GLY A 162 13.58 20.89 7.73
CA GLY A 162 12.85 21.45 6.60
C GLY A 162 12.00 22.67 6.98
N ILE A 163 11.36 22.64 8.16
CA ILE A 163 10.60 23.80 8.66
C ILE A 163 11.52 24.99 8.97
N ILE A 164 12.70 24.74 9.55
CA ILE A 164 13.70 25.80 9.81
C ILE A 164 14.20 26.40 8.50
N GLU A 165 14.52 25.58 7.49
CA GLU A 165 14.87 26.08 6.15
C GLU A 165 13.71 26.86 5.51
N ALA A 166 12.46 26.42 5.69
CA ALA A 166 11.28 27.13 5.18
C ALA A 166 11.10 28.51 5.85
N LYS A 167 11.36 28.63 7.16
CA LYS A 167 11.34 29.93 7.85
C LYS A 167 12.40 30.90 7.31
N LEU A 168 13.53 30.38 6.83
CA LEU A 168 14.59 31.14 6.17
C LEU A 168 14.30 31.43 4.68
N ALA A 169 13.11 31.08 4.19
CA ALA A 169 12.73 31.16 2.78
C ALA A 169 13.63 30.33 1.84
N ARG A 170 14.14 29.18 2.32
CA ARG A 170 15.06 28.30 1.58
C ARG A 170 14.50 26.92 1.27
N TYR A 171 13.26 26.59 1.65
CA TYR A 171 12.70 25.25 1.44
C TYR A 171 11.41 25.22 0.61
N PRO A 172 11.26 24.31 -0.36
CA PRO A 172 12.24 23.32 -0.79
C PRO A 172 13.23 23.90 -1.79
N LYS A 173 12.97 25.11 -2.33
CA LYS A 173 13.92 25.97 -3.06
C LYS A 173 13.92 27.38 -2.44
N ALA A 174 14.79 28.25 -2.94
CA ALA A 174 14.80 29.67 -2.57
C ALA A 174 13.41 30.30 -2.79
N GLY A 175 13.01 31.19 -1.87
CA GLY A 175 11.68 31.80 -1.87
C GLY A 175 10.55 30.86 -1.46
N ASN A 176 10.87 29.68 -0.92
CA ASN A 176 9.93 28.58 -0.67
C ASN A 176 9.16 28.10 -1.90
N GLU A 177 9.78 28.19 -3.08
CA GLU A 177 9.19 27.67 -4.30
C GLU A 177 9.19 26.14 -4.30
N LEU A 178 8.03 25.54 -4.59
CA LEU A 178 7.89 24.10 -4.75
C LEU A 178 8.68 23.59 -5.96
N HIS A 179 9.12 22.33 -5.89
CA HIS A 179 9.73 21.67 -7.04
C HIS A 179 8.70 21.46 -8.15
N THR A 180 9.15 21.59 -9.39
CA THR A 180 8.33 21.30 -10.56
C THR A 180 8.31 19.81 -10.83
N ARG A 181 7.34 19.33 -11.62
CA ARG A 181 7.33 17.93 -12.10
C ARG A 181 8.58 17.58 -12.92
N GLY A 182 9.19 18.55 -13.59
CA GLY A 182 10.47 18.38 -14.28
C GLY A 182 11.61 18.09 -13.31
N ASP A 183 11.70 18.83 -12.20
CA ASP A 183 12.69 18.60 -11.16
C ASP A 183 12.53 17.19 -10.54
N ILE A 184 11.28 16.77 -10.30
CA ILE A 184 10.94 15.44 -9.77
C ILE A 184 11.37 14.35 -10.75
N GLU A 185 11.11 14.52 -12.05
CA GLU A 185 11.54 13.59 -13.10
C GLU A 185 13.07 13.47 -13.19
N ASP A 186 13.82 14.57 -13.01
CA ASP A 186 15.28 14.51 -12.99
C ASP A 186 15.82 13.78 -11.75
N ALA A 187 15.20 13.97 -10.58
CA ALA A 187 15.50 13.18 -9.39
C ALA A 187 15.15 11.69 -9.58
N ARG A 188 14.01 11.38 -10.20
CA ARG A 188 13.60 10.02 -10.58
C ARG A 188 14.66 9.35 -11.46
N ARG A 189 15.19 10.06 -12.46
CA ARG A 189 16.26 9.54 -13.33
C ARG A 189 17.55 9.27 -12.58
N ALA A 190 17.92 10.14 -11.63
CA ALA A 190 19.09 9.93 -10.78
C ALA A 190 18.92 8.69 -9.88
N LEU A 191 17.75 8.51 -9.28
CA LEU A 191 17.41 7.33 -8.47
C LEU A 191 17.42 6.03 -9.29
N GLN A 192 16.94 6.08 -10.52
CA GLN A 192 17.02 4.96 -11.46
C GLN A 192 18.46 4.63 -11.83
N ALA A 193 19.28 5.65 -12.13
CA ALA A 193 20.70 5.47 -12.44
C ALA A 193 21.50 4.92 -11.25
N ALA A 194 21.07 5.22 -10.02
CA ALA A 194 21.60 4.64 -8.80
C ALA A 194 21.09 3.22 -8.51
N GLY A 195 20.14 2.70 -9.30
CA GLY A 195 19.56 1.36 -9.13
C GLY A 195 18.57 1.24 -7.96
N LEU A 196 18.10 2.35 -7.41
CA LEU A 196 17.21 2.38 -6.23
C LEU A 196 15.72 2.42 -6.62
N LEU A 197 15.41 2.94 -7.81
CA LEU A 197 14.05 3.13 -8.31
C LEU A 197 13.89 2.50 -9.69
N PHE A 198 12.73 1.91 -9.95
CA PHE A 198 12.38 1.28 -11.21
C PHE A 198 11.09 1.91 -11.73
N SER A 199 10.97 2.03 -13.05
CA SER A 199 9.71 2.42 -13.69
C SER A 199 9.10 1.23 -14.40
N LEU A 200 7.82 1.00 -14.16
CA LEU A 200 7.06 -0.07 -14.78
C LEU A 200 5.86 0.49 -15.53
N ARG A 201 5.38 -0.25 -16.52
CA ARG A 201 4.14 0.03 -17.20
C ARG A 201 3.18 -1.14 -17.02
N ASN A 202 1.95 -0.84 -16.63
CA ASN A 202 0.88 -1.84 -16.60
C ASN A 202 0.24 -2.01 -17.99
N ASP A 203 -0.66 -2.98 -18.10
CA ASP A 203 -1.35 -3.29 -19.37
C ASP A 203 -2.21 -2.12 -19.89
N ASP A 204 -2.65 -1.22 -18.99
CA ASP A 204 -3.41 -0.01 -19.32
C ASP A 204 -2.53 1.14 -19.86
N GLY A 205 -1.20 0.97 -19.88
CA GLY A 205 -0.26 1.99 -20.33
C GLY A 205 0.09 3.05 -19.27
N THR A 206 -0.35 2.88 -18.03
CA THR A 206 0.01 3.74 -16.89
C THR A 206 1.41 3.39 -16.41
N ASP A 207 2.24 4.42 -16.21
CA ASP A 207 3.58 4.28 -15.67
C ASP A 207 3.57 4.40 -14.14
N PHE A 208 4.27 3.48 -13.49
CA PHE A 208 4.43 3.39 -12.04
C PHE A 208 5.88 3.57 -11.64
N ASP A 209 6.10 4.19 -10.49
CA ASP A 209 7.34 4.18 -9.74
C ASP A 209 7.31 2.99 -8.77
N VAL A 210 8.37 2.16 -8.77
CA VAL A 210 8.48 1.00 -7.89
C VAL A 210 9.87 0.84 -7.31
N ILE A 211 9.94 0.51 -6.03
CA ILE A 211 11.16 -0.01 -5.40
C ILE A 211 10.98 -1.52 -5.25
N PRO A 212 11.78 -2.37 -5.93
CA PRO A 212 11.68 -3.81 -5.76
C PRO A 212 11.81 -4.24 -4.29
N ASP A 213 11.08 -5.27 -3.87
CA ASP A 213 10.97 -5.66 -2.45
C ASP A 213 12.34 -5.84 -1.79
N GLU A 214 13.26 -6.51 -2.47
CA GLU A 214 14.61 -6.76 -1.95
C GLU A 214 15.39 -5.46 -1.74
N VAL A 215 15.26 -4.52 -2.69
CA VAL A 215 15.90 -3.20 -2.63
C VAL A 215 15.24 -2.36 -1.54
N ALA A 216 13.91 -2.34 -1.45
CA ALA A 216 13.16 -1.62 -0.41
C ALA A 216 13.54 -2.10 0.99
N LEU A 217 13.62 -3.42 1.21
CA LEU A 217 14.06 -3.99 2.48
C LEU A 217 15.51 -3.60 2.81
N SER A 218 16.41 -3.56 1.82
CA SER A 218 17.79 -3.11 2.03
C SER A 218 17.85 -1.62 2.39
N ILE A 219 17.13 -0.76 1.64
CA ILE A 219 17.02 0.69 1.95
C ILE A 219 16.48 0.89 3.36
N ARG A 220 15.42 0.17 3.74
CA ARG A 220 14.82 0.26 5.09
C ARG A 220 15.81 -0.14 6.18
N ARG A 221 16.61 -1.20 5.98
CA ARG A 221 17.67 -1.57 6.93
C ARG A 221 18.72 -0.46 7.07
N VAL A 222 19.19 0.09 5.95
CA VAL A 222 20.20 1.16 5.93
C VAL A 222 19.67 2.43 6.60
N LEU A 223 18.40 2.79 6.36
CA LEU A 223 17.77 3.98 6.94
C LEU A 223 17.18 3.74 8.34
N GLY A 224 17.19 2.51 8.86
CA GLY A 224 16.61 2.16 10.15
C GLY A 224 15.07 2.27 10.21
N ILE A 225 14.37 2.07 9.09
CA ILE A 225 12.90 2.16 8.98
C ILE A 225 12.28 0.80 9.24
N GLU A 226 11.69 0.63 10.43
CA GLU A 226 11.11 -0.65 10.87
C GLU A 226 9.65 -0.83 10.48
N ILE A 227 8.91 0.25 10.21
CA ILE A 227 7.48 0.22 9.89
C ILE A 227 7.08 1.36 8.94
N LYS A 228 6.07 1.14 8.08
CA LYS A 228 5.39 2.21 7.32
C LYS A 228 4.60 3.14 8.24
N ARG A 229 4.40 4.40 7.82
CA ARG A 229 3.69 5.43 8.62
C ARG A 229 2.29 5.03 9.08
N HIS A 230 1.43 4.60 8.17
CA HIS A 230 0.05 4.19 8.51
C HIS A 230 0.03 2.98 9.44
N GLY A 231 0.87 1.97 9.17
CA GLY A 231 1.05 0.83 10.06
C GLY A 231 1.47 1.24 11.47
N TYR A 232 2.36 2.23 11.58
CA TYR A 232 2.76 2.77 12.88
C TYR A 232 1.62 3.49 13.59
N ARG A 233 0.83 4.31 12.87
CA ARG A 233 -0.36 4.98 13.43
C ARG A 233 -1.36 3.97 14.00
N GLU A 234 -1.60 2.87 13.29
CA GLU A 234 -2.47 1.78 13.76
C GLU A 234 -1.90 1.09 15.02
N LEU A 235 -0.58 0.85 15.06
CA LEU A 235 0.10 0.29 16.22
C LEU A 235 -0.04 1.20 17.45
N LEU A 236 0.19 2.51 17.28
CA LEU A 236 0.07 3.50 18.35
C LEU A 236 -1.37 3.58 18.87
N SER A 237 -2.36 3.41 18.00
CA SER A 237 -3.78 3.44 18.36
C SER A 237 -4.25 2.18 19.13
N HIS A 238 -3.40 1.16 19.27
CA HIS A 238 -3.76 -0.07 19.97
C HIS A 238 -3.98 0.15 21.48
N LYS A 239 -4.99 -0.53 22.04
CA LYS A 239 -5.44 -0.40 23.44
C LYS A 239 -4.33 -0.56 24.49
N CYS A 240 -3.27 -1.30 24.17
CA CYS A 240 -2.14 -1.54 25.08
C CYS A 240 -1.18 -0.35 25.22
N VAL A 241 -1.13 0.54 24.23
CA VAL A 241 -0.12 1.61 24.15
C VAL A 241 -0.69 3.00 23.89
N ARG A 242 -1.96 3.11 23.47
CA ARG A 242 -2.62 4.38 23.09
C ARG A 242 -2.79 5.44 24.19
N SER A 243 -2.31 5.18 25.40
CA SER A 243 -2.51 6.10 26.52
C SER A 243 -1.50 7.24 26.49
N LYS A 244 -1.96 8.48 26.72
CA LYS A 244 -1.08 9.66 26.81
C LYS A 244 0.03 9.50 27.86
N ALA A 245 -0.28 8.86 28.98
CA ALA A 245 0.70 8.61 30.04
C ALA A 245 1.86 7.72 29.55
N TYR A 246 1.55 6.68 28.78
CA TYR A 246 2.57 5.80 28.20
C TYR A 246 3.45 6.52 27.19
N TYR A 247 2.87 7.33 26.30
CA TYR A 247 3.63 8.13 25.34
C TYR A 247 4.61 9.09 26.02
N LEU A 248 4.16 9.82 27.03
CA LEU A 248 5.03 10.75 27.76
C LEU A 248 6.14 10.02 28.54
N ASP A 249 5.84 8.85 29.13
CA ASP A 249 6.84 8.03 29.83
C ASP A 249 7.93 7.54 28.87
N ILE A 250 7.54 6.96 27.72
CA ILE A 250 8.51 6.39 26.78
C ILE A 250 9.34 7.46 26.08
N LEU A 251 8.74 8.58 25.69
CA LEU A 251 9.45 9.73 25.11
C LEU A 251 10.47 10.29 26.11
N GLY A 252 10.06 10.50 27.36
CA GLY A 252 10.95 10.96 28.42
C GLY A 252 12.13 10.02 28.68
N LYS A 253 11.88 8.71 28.67
CA LYS A 253 12.95 7.69 28.79
C LYS A 253 13.92 7.71 27.61
N CYS A 254 13.44 7.99 26.41
CA CYS A 254 14.26 8.13 25.22
C CYS A 254 14.93 9.51 25.08
N GLU A 255 14.84 10.35 26.12
CA GLU A 255 15.34 11.73 26.12
C GLU A 255 14.80 12.53 24.92
N ILE A 256 13.52 12.32 24.59
CA ILE A 256 12.77 13.11 23.64
C ILE A 256 11.82 13.98 24.45
N GLU A 257 12.03 15.30 24.37
CA GLU A 257 11.23 16.25 25.13
C GLU A 257 9.85 16.43 24.48
N ALA A 258 8.79 16.23 25.27
CA ALA A 258 7.40 16.42 24.84
C ALA A 258 6.62 17.23 25.89
N ASP A 259 5.80 18.19 25.43
CA ASP A 259 4.96 18.98 26.32
C ASP A 259 3.76 18.12 26.79
N LYS A 260 3.51 18.13 28.10
CA LYS A 260 2.35 17.49 28.72
C LYS A 260 1.02 18.04 28.20
N ARG A 261 1.00 19.23 27.58
CA ARG A 261 -0.18 19.85 26.97
C ARG A 261 -0.53 19.27 25.60
N MET A 262 0.42 18.62 24.92
CA MET A 262 0.19 18.04 23.59
C MET A 262 -0.97 17.05 23.59
N THR A 263 -1.74 17.03 22.52
CA THR A 263 -2.80 16.05 22.26
C THR A 263 -2.20 14.66 22.02
N VAL A 264 -3.05 13.63 22.07
CA VAL A 264 -2.61 12.25 21.77
C VAL A 264 -2.06 12.14 20.35
N GLU A 265 -2.72 12.81 19.40
CA GLU A 265 -2.34 12.83 17.99
C GLU A 265 -1.01 13.54 17.75
N GLU A 266 -0.79 14.70 18.37
CA GLU A 266 0.49 15.41 18.32
C GLU A 266 1.63 14.54 18.88
N LEU A 267 1.39 13.82 19.98
CA LEU A 267 2.36 12.89 20.55
C LEU A 267 2.62 11.69 19.62
N GLN A 268 1.60 11.17 18.92
CA GLN A 268 1.78 10.11 17.92
C GLN A 268 2.69 10.58 16.78
N ASN A 269 2.49 11.80 16.28
CA ASN A 269 3.32 12.37 15.23
C ASN A 269 4.79 12.50 15.68
N VAL A 270 5.03 12.97 16.90
CA VAL A 270 6.41 13.00 17.47
C VAL A 270 7.01 11.59 17.55
N ILE A 271 6.24 10.60 18.02
CA ILE A 271 6.71 9.21 18.12
C ILE A 271 7.07 8.67 16.73
N ILE A 272 6.22 8.88 15.72
CA ILE A 272 6.45 8.41 14.34
C ILE A 272 7.71 9.06 13.74
N GLU A 273 7.95 10.35 14.00
CA GLU A 273 9.09 11.06 13.45
C GLU A 273 10.42 10.73 14.15
N GLN A 274 10.39 10.39 15.46
CA GLN A 274 11.60 10.37 16.30
C GLN A 274 11.93 9.01 16.92
N LEU A 275 10.99 8.08 16.97
CA LEU A 275 11.16 6.85 17.74
C LEU A 275 10.86 5.62 16.89
N GLN A 276 11.78 4.67 16.89
CA GLN A 276 11.57 3.39 16.23
C GLN A 276 10.59 2.52 17.03
N PRO A 277 9.73 1.71 16.37
CA PRO A 277 8.83 0.76 17.02
C PRO A 277 9.52 -0.13 18.05
N THR A 278 10.73 -0.61 17.76
CA THR A 278 11.51 -1.44 18.68
C THR A 278 11.81 -0.71 19.99
N LYS A 279 12.19 0.58 19.92
CA LYS A 279 12.45 1.41 21.11
C LYS A 279 11.15 1.82 21.79
N PHE A 280 10.11 2.11 21.03
CA PHE A 280 8.79 2.45 21.56
C PHE A 280 8.20 1.30 22.39
N LEU A 281 8.18 0.08 21.84
CA LEU A 281 7.64 -1.10 22.51
C LEU A 281 8.60 -1.67 23.57
N GLY A 282 9.90 -1.67 23.29
CA GLY A 282 10.93 -2.32 24.09
C GLY A 282 11.53 -1.45 25.19
N GLY A 283 11.53 -0.13 25.03
CA GLY A 283 12.26 0.83 25.86
C GLY A 283 13.78 0.76 25.67
N LEU A 284 14.52 1.50 26.50
CA LEU A 284 15.99 1.50 26.47
C LEU A 284 16.60 0.37 27.32
N THR A 285 15.91 -0.05 28.38
CA THR A 285 16.35 -1.14 29.25
C THR A 285 15.37 -2.32 29.20
N PRO A 286 15.78 -3.54 29.60
CA PRO A 286 14.87 -4.68 29.64
C PRO A 286 13.61 -4.48 30.51
N ARG A 287 13.68 -3.55 31.47
CA ARG A 287 12.60 -3.19 32.40
C ARG A 287 11.65 -2.11 31.86
N ASP A 288 12.03 -1.43 30.78
CA ASP A 288 11.21 -0.38 30.16
C ASP A 288 10.23 -0.95 29.12
N GLY A 289 9.36 -0.10 28.59
CA GLY A 289 8.43 -0.48 27.52
C GLY A 289 7.28 -1.36 28.00
N VAL A 290 6.73 -2.14 27.08
CA VAL A 290 5.58 -3.01 27.34
C VAL A 290 5.98 -4.26 28.12
N GLU A 291 5.16 -4.63 29.11
CA GLU A 291 5.38 -5.84 29.90
C GLU A 291 5.12 -7.12 29.10
N MET A 292 5.83 -8.20 29.44
CA MET A 292 5.72 -9.51 28.77
C MET A 292 4.29 -10.09 28.78
N ALA A 293 3.53 -9.89 29.85
CA ALA A 293 2.15 -10.36 29.91
C ALA A 293 1.25 -9.65 28.89
N THR A 294 1.47 -8.34 28.70
CA THR A 294 0.78 -7.54 27.70
C THR A 294 1.16 -7.96 26.29
N PHE A 295 2.44 -8.24 26.02
CA PHE A 295 2.86 -8.78 24.72
C PHE A 295 2.18 -10.10 24.38
N ARG A 296 2.10 -11.04 25.33
CA ARG A 296 1.43 -12.32 25.11
C ARG A 296 -0.04 -12.14 24.75
N LYS A 297 -0.75 -11.30 25.50
CA LYS A 297 -2.16 -10.99 25.25
C LYS A 297 -2.35 -10.30 23.90
N TRP A 298 -1.47 -9.36 23.56
CA TRP A 298 -1.52 -8.66 22.26
C TRP A 298 -1.32 -9.64 21.11
N CYS A 299 -0.34 -10.54 21.17
CA CYS A 299 -0.17 -11.58 20.16
C CYS A 299 -1.36 -12.55 20.09
N GLU A 300 -1.96 -12.92 21.22
CA GLU A 300 -3.17 -13.75 21.26
C GLU A 300 -4.38 -13.08 20.58
N ASP A 301 -4.56 -11.77 20.83
CA ASP A 301 -5.59 -10.95 20.19
C ASP A 301 -5.37 -10.90 18.67
N LEU A 302 -4.11 -10.77 18.22
CA LEU A 302 -3.72 -10.73 16.80
C LEU A 302 -3.58 -12.13 16.14
N LYS A 303 -3.84 -13.22 16.88
CA LYS A 303 -3.63 -14.61 16.41
C LYS A 303 -2.20 -14.90 15.95
N LEU A 304 -1.23 -14.23 16.55
CA LEU A 304 0.19 -14.46 16.35
C LEU A 304 0.70 -15.49 17.37
N PRO A 305 1.84 -16.17 17.09
CA PRO A 305 2.44 -17.08 18.06
C PRO A 305 2.69 -16.39 19.41
N VAL A 306 2.51 -17.10 20.54
CA VAL A 306 2.56 -16.55 21.92
C VAL A 306 3.71 -17.10 22.77
N SER A 307 4.73 -17.67 22.14
CA SER A 307 5.98 -18.11 22.79
C SER A 307 7.16 -17.25 22.31
N GLY A 308 8.26 -17.22 23.07
CA GLY A 308 9.50 -16.51 22.68
C GLY A 308 9.94 -15.41 23.65
N THR A 309 11.00 -14.70 23.25
CA THR A 309 11.62 -13.58 23.97
C THR A 309 10.87 -12.26 23.72
N LYS A 310 11.16 -11.22 24.51
CA LYS A 310 10.61 -9.86 24.30
C LYS A 310 10.89 -9.35 22.88
N SER A 311 12.10 -9.59 22.37
CA SER A 311 12.50 -9.22 21.01
C SER A 311 11.61 -9.89 19.97
N ASP A 312 11.36 -11.19 20.13
CA ASP A 312 10.53 -11.96 19.19
C ASP A 312 9.08 -11.41 19.16
N TYR A 313 8.55 -10.94 20.29
CA TYR A 313 7.22 -10.31 20.31
C TYR A 313 7.21 -8.97 19.58
N ILE A 314 8.21 -8.12 19.83
CA ILE A 314 8.33 -6.81 19.17
C ILE A 314 8.46 -7.00 17.67
N GLU A 315 9.30 -7.93 17.20
CA GLU A 315 9.47 -8.23 15.78
C GLU A 315 8.15 -8.69 15.14
N ARG A 316 7.42 -9.61 15.78
CA ARG A 316 6.12 -10.10 15.28
C ARG A 316 5.06 -9.01 15.21
N ILE A 317 4.96 -8.19 16.25
CA ILE A 317 3.98 -7.08 16.30
C ILE A 317 4.35 -6.04 15.25
N THR A 318 5.61 -5.63 15.19
CA THR A 318 6.08 -4.63 14.20
C THR A 318 5.85 -5.14 12.78
N SER A 319 6.22 -6.40 12.50
CA SER A 319 5.97 -7.04 11.19
C SER A 319 4.49 -7.14 10.86
N PHE A 320 3.62 -7.41 11.85
CA PHE A 320 2.18 -7.45 11.63
C PHE A 320 1.65 -6.09 11.16
N TYR A 321 1.98 -5.02 11.90
CA TYR A 321 1.50 -3.68 11.58
C TYR A 321 2.16 -3.10 10.31
N ASP A 322 3.40 -3.47 10.00
CA ASP A 322 4.09 -3.07 8.76
C ASP A 322 3.46 -3.67 7.50
N ASN A 323 2.88 -4.86 7.63
CA ASN A 323 2.18 -5.55 6.55
C ASN A 323 0.74 -5.07 6.35
N LEU A 324 0.22 -4.21 7.23
CA LEU A 324 -1.11 -3.63 7.02
C LEU A 324 -1.10 -2.73 5.78
N PHE A 325 -2.16 -2.86 4.98
CA PHE A 325 -2.43 -1.96 3.87
C PHE A 325 -3.02 -0.66 4.40
N GLU A 326 -2.69 0.43 3.73
CA GLU A 326 -3.29 1.72 4.02
C GLU A 326 -4.78 1.68 3.70
N LYS A 327 -5.59 2.15 4.64
CA LYS A 327 -7.04 2.25 4.47
C LYS A 327 -7.32 3.64 3.92
N ALA A 328 -8.13 3.74 2.87
CA ALA A 328 -8.59 5.04 2.39
C ALA A 328 -9.38 5.75 3.51
N GLU A 329 -9.10 7.04 3.73
CA GLU A 329 -9.70 7.82 4.82
C GLU A 329 -11.22 8.04 4.61
N ASP A 330 -11.68 8.03 3.35
CA ASP A 330 -13.06 8.33 2.93
C ASP A 330 -13.88 7.12 2.45
N ILE A 331 -13.74 5.96 3.10
CA ILE A 331 -14.60 4.81 2.76
C ILE A 331 -16.02 5.05 3.27
N ALA A 332 -16.88 5.59 2.40
CA ALA A 332 -18.30 5.82 2.68
C ALA A 332 -19.08 4.50 2.89
N ASP A 333 -18.69 3.44 2.17
CA ASP A 333 -19.28 2.11 2.28
C ASP A 333 -18.22 1.07 2.70
N PRO A 334 -18.31 0.48 3.91
CA PRO A 334 -17.37 -0.54 4.38
C PRO A 334 -17.15 -1.73 3.43
N ARG A 335 -18.11 -2.01 2.54
CA ARG A 335 -18.01 -3.08 1.54
C ARG A 335 -17.01 -2.77 0.43
N GLU A 336 -16.65 -1.52 0.23
CA GLU A 336 -15.61 -1.11 -0.72
C GLU A 336 -14.25 -1.71 -0.37
N LEU A 337 -13.89 -1.71 0.93
CA LEU A 337 -12.68 -2.38 1.41
C LEU A 337 -12.72 -3.89 1.12
N LEU A 338 -13.90 -4.51 1.24
CA LEU A 338 -14.07 -5.93 0.93
C LEU A 338 -13.87 -6.19 -0.57
N TYR A 339 -14.38 -5.29 -1.42
CA TYR A 339 -14.23 -5.35 -2.87
C TYR A 339 -12.77 -5.17 -3.32
N GLN A 340 -11.99 -4.30 -2.66
CA GLN A 340 -10.56 -4.15 -2.96
C GLN A 340 -9.82 -5.51 -2.85
N HIS A 341 -10.20 -6.33 -1.86
CA HIS A 341 -9.65 -7.67 -1.63
C HIS A 341 -10.55 -8.82 -2.15
N TYR A 342 -11.43 -8.55 -3.12
CA TYR A 342 -12.45 -9.48 -3.61
C TYR A 342 -11.94 -10.90 -3.91
N GLU A 343 -10.85 -11.02 -4.67
CA GLU A 343 -10.26 -12.30 -5.05
C GLU A 343 -9.70 -13.07 -3.85
N ARG A 344 -9.18 -12.38 -2.82
CA ARG A 344 -8.66 -13.01 -1.60
C ARG A 344 -9.78 -13.68 -0.80
N PHE A 345 -10.97 -13.07 -0.79
CA PHE A 345 -12.15 -13.71 -0.22
C PHE A 345 -12.62 -14.89 -1.06
N ALA A 346 -12.57 -14.80 -2.40
CA ALA A 346 -12.91 -15.92 -3.28
C ALA A 346 -11.98 -17.13 -3.07
N THR A 347 -10.66 -16.91 -3.00
CA THR A 347 -9.66 -17.98 -2.82
C THR A 347 -9.53 -18.44 -1.36
N ARG A 348 -10.30 -17.86 -0.44
CA ARG A 348 -10.22 -18.13 1.00
C ARG A 348 -8.80 -18.00 1.53
N ASP A 349 -8.10 -16.92 1.17
CA ASP A 349 -6.75 -16.63 1.66
C ASP A 349 -6.81 -16.17 3.13
N LEU A 350 -7.03 -17.13 4.04
CA LEU A 350 -7.26 -16.87 5.47
C LEU A 350 -6.06 -16.18 6.12
N ALA A 351 -4.85 -16.49 5.66
CA ALA A 351 -3.63 -15.89 6.18
C ALA A 351 -3.59 -14.40 5.86
N PHE A 352 -3.84 -14.02 4.60
CA PHE A 352 -3.93 -12.63 4.19
C PHE A 352 -5.08 -11.91 4.88
N CYS A 353 -6.29 -12.47 4.83
CA CYS A 353 -7.48 -11.82 5.37
C CYS A 353 -7.38 -11.58 6.89
N ARG A 354 -6.79 -12.51 7.66
CA ARG A 354 -6.52 -12.27 9.09
C ARG A 354 -5.41 -11.25 9.31
N GLY A 355 -4.34 -11.33 8.52
CA GLY A 355 -3.21 -10.40 8.58
C GLY A 355 -3.64 -8.95 8.35
N GLN A 356 -4.61 -8.73 7.47
CA GLN A 356 -5.21 -7.42 7.18
C GLN A 356 -6.38 -7.05 8.10
N GLN A 357 -6.66 -7.85 9.14
CA GLN A 357 -7.79 -7.67 10.05
C GLN A 357 -9.16 -7.64 9.33
N LEU A 358 -9.25 -8.29 8.18
CA LEU A 358 -10.47 -8.40 7.39
C LEU A 358 -11.37 -9.54 7.86
N ILE A 359 -10.91 -10.51 8.64
CA ILE A 359 -11.75 -11.57 9.22
C ILE A 359 -11.25 -11.97 10.60
N ASP A 360 -12.19 -12.40 11.46
CA ASP A 360 -11.86 -13.04 12.74
C ASP A 360 -12.00 -14.57 12.65
N LYS A 361 -13.06 -15.05 12.00
CA LYS A 361 -13.39 -16.46 11.83
C LYS A 361 -13.38 -16.86 10.36
N ASP A 362 -13.10 -18.14 10.08
CA ASP A 362 -13.10 -18.66 8.70
C ASP A 362 -14.44 -18.43 7.98
N ILE A 363 -15.55 -18.57 8.71
CA ILE A 363 -16.90 -18.38 8.17
C ILE A 363 -17.17 -16.94 7.74
N ASP A 364 -16.42 -15.96 8.27
CA ASP A 364 -16.55 -14.57 7.83
C ASP A 364 -16.06 -14.40 6.39
N CYS A 365 -15.20 -15.28 5.88
CA CYS A 365 -14.67 -15.18 4.53
C CYS A 365 -15.77 -15.36 3.46
N GLU A 366 -16.64 -16.35 3.63
CA GLU A 366 -17.77 -16.61 2.73
C GLU A 366 -18.76 -15.45 2.76
N ARG A 367 -19.20 -15.04 3.97
CA ARG A 367 -20.09 -13.89 4.15
C ARG A 367 -19.53 -12.59 3.56
N LYS A 368 -18.23 -12.30 3.76
CA LYS A 368 -17.60 -11.10 3.20
C LYS A 368 -17.43 -11.17 1.69
N PHE A 369 -17.26 -12.36 1.12
CA PHE A 369 -17.26 -12.55 -0.32
C PHE A 369 -18.64 -12.23 -0.94
N GLU A 370 -19.73 -12.65 -0.30
CA GLU A 370 -21.10 -12.30 -0.69
C GLU A 370 -21.35 -10.79 -0.58
N GLU A 371 -20.95 -10.16 0.53
CA GLU A 371 -21.07 -8.71 0.74
C GLU A 371 -20.30 -7.92 -0.32
N ALA A 372 -19.07 -8.35 -0.66
CA ALA A 372 -18.25 -7.74 -1.70
C ALA A 372 -18.84 -7.93 -3.10
N THR A 373 -19.46 -9.09 -3.38
CA THR A 373 -20.14 -9.35 -4.66
C THR A 373 -21.37 -8.47 -4.83
N ASN A 374 -22.13 -8.29 -3.74
CA ASN A 374 -23.25 -7.35 -3.72
C ASN A 374 -22.81 -5.91 -3.99
N TYR A 375 -21.69 -5.48 -3.39
CA TYR A 375 -21.10 -4.16 -3.66
C TYR A 375 -20.65 -4.04 -5.12
N LEU A 376 -20.00 -5.05 -5.69
CA LEU A 376 -19.58 -5.09 -7.10
C LEU A 376 -20.77 -4.84 -8.02
N PHE A 377 -21.87 -5.60 -7.86
CA PHE A 377 -23.06 -5.39 -8.69
C PHE A 377 -23.69 -4.01 -8.46
N GLN A 378 -23.83 -3.58 -7.21
CA GLN A 378 -24.49 -2.33 -6.86
C GLN A 378 -23.75 -1.08 -7.32
N HIS A 379 -22.44 -1.01 -7.07
CA HIS A 379 -21.65 0.20 -7.23
C HIS A 379 -20.79 0.21 -8.49
N ARG A 380 -20.26 -0.93 -8.92
CA ARG A 380 -19.37 -1.01 -10.09
C ARG A 380 -20.12 -1.35 -11.38
N LEU A 381 -21.17 -2.17 -11.30
CA LEU A 381 -22.00 -2.56 -12.46
C LEU A 381 -23.36 -1.83 -12.51
N HIS A 382 -23.66 -0.99 -11.53
CA HIS A 382 -24.90 -0.20 -11.36
C HIS A 382 -26.20 -1.03 -11.37
N HIS A 383 -26.16 -2.25 -10.85
CA HIS A 383 -27.34 -3.11 -10.64
C HIS A 383 -27.71 -3.19 -9.18
N LYS A 384 -28.95 -2.84 -8.84
CA LYS A 384 -29.43 -2.94 -7.46
C LYS A 384 -29.88 -4.38 -7.14
N PRO A 385 -29.19 -5.13 -6.27
CA PRO A 385 -29.64 -6.44 -5.85
C PRO A 385 -30.98 -6.38 -5.12
N LEU A 386 -31.84 -7.38 -5.34
CA LEU A 386 -33.11 -7.49 -4.60
C LEU A 386 -32.85 -8.12 -3.23
N LYS A 387 -33.62 -7.71 -2.22
CA LYS A 387 -33.54 -8.32 -0.89
C LYS A 387 -34.23 -9.67 -0.89
N LEU A 388 -33.50 -10.71 -0.50
CA LEU A 388 -34.05 -12.03 -0.24
C LEU A 388 -34.44 -12.13 1.24
N ILE A 389 -35.53 -12.84 1.53
CA ILE A 389 -36.05 -13.02 2.89
C ILE A 389 -35.87 -14.49 3.27
N GLY A 390 -35.31 -14.75 4.46
CA GLY A 390 -35.07 -16.10 4.98
C GLY A 390 -33.59 -16.49 4.90
N SER A 391 -33.29 -17.78 4.99
CA SER A 391 -31.93 -18.34 4.92
C SER A 391 -31.78 -19.45 3.88
N ALA A 392 -32.86 -19.75 3.14
CA ALA A 392 -32.91 -20.80 2.13
C ALA A 392 -33.04 -20.18 0.72
N HIS A 393 -32.10 -19.31 0.38
CA HIS A 393 -32.05 -18.62 -0.90
C HIS A 393 -30.61 -18.55 -1.42
N ALA A 394 -30.45 -18.25 -2.70
CA ALA A 394 -29.16 -17.96 -3.29
C ALA A 394 -28.52 -16.70 -2.66
N ASP A 395 -27.23 -16.51 -2.82
CA ASP A 395 -26.50 -15.40 -2.18
C ASP A 395 -26.88 -14.03 -2.74
N GLY A 396 -27.39 -14.00 -3.98
CA GLY A 396 -28.04 -12.80 -4.50
C GLY A 396 -28.92 -13.00 -5.71
N ILE A 397 -29.62 -11.91 -6.05
CA ILE A 397 -30.64 -11.87 -7.09
C ILE A 397 -30.69 -10.49 -7.77
N LEU A 398 -30.74 -10.49 -9.10
CA LEU A 398 -30.96 -9.29 -9.93
C LEU A 398 -32.27 -9.40 -10.71
N SER A 399 -32.91 -8.27 -10.95
CA SER A 399 -34.01 -8.19 -11.92
C SER A 399 -33.42 -8.14 -13.33
N TYR A 400 -33.96 -8.93 -14.25
CA TYR A 400 -33.57 -8.93 -15.66
C TYR A 400 -34.81 -9.07 -16.54
N GLN A 401 -35.27 -7.95 -17.12
CA GLN A 401 -36.54 -7.89 -17.86
C GLN A 401 -37.72 -8.38 -16.99
N ASP A 402 -38.51 -9.33 -17.49
CA ASP A 402 -39.59 -10.03 -16.77
C ASP A 402 -39.10 -11.22 -15.93
N LYS A 403 -37.79 -11.46 -15.91
CA LYS A 403 -37.12 -12.59 -15.26
C LYS A 403 -36.19 -12.13 -14.13
N VAL A 404 -35.56 -13.10 -13.49
CA VAL A 404 -34.52 -12.87 -12.47
C VAL A 404 -33.24 -13.60 -12.83
N ILE A 405 -32.12 -13.05 -12.39
CA ILE A 405 -30.83 -13.74 -12.39
C ILE A 405 -30.49 -14.03 -10.94
N LEU A 406 -30.10 -15.27 -10.66
CA LEU A 406 -29.66 -15.70 -9.34
C LEU A 406 -28.14 -15.91 -9.37
N TRP A 407 -27.46 -15.66 -8.27
CA TRP A 407 -26.07 -16.06 -8.13
C TRP A 407 -25.77 -16.66 -6.77
N ASP A 408 -24.73 -17.47 -6.74
CA ASP A 408 -24.21 -18.13 -5.56
C ASP A 408 -22.68 -18.03 -5.55
N ASN A 409 -22.15 -17.57 -4.42
CA ASN A 409 -20.75 -17.37 -4.15
C ASN A 409 -20.15 -18.63 -3.55
N LYS A 410 -18.96 -19.02 -4.03
CA LYS A 410 -18.20 -20.13 -3.48
C LYS A 410 -16.78 -19.72 -3.16
N SER A 411 -16.50 -19.54 -1.87
CA SER A 411 -15.17 -19.27 -1.35
C SER A 411 -14.42 -20.57 -1.04
N LYS A 412 -13.27 -20.81 -1.69
CA LYS A 412 -12.52 -22.06 -1.54
C LYS A 412 -11.03 -21.88 -1.84
N GLU A 413 -10.16 -22.61 -1.12
CA GLU A 413 -8.71 -22.62 -1.38
C GLU A 413 -8.32 -23.38 -2.65
N SER A 414 -9.20 -24.28 -3.11
CA SER A 414 -9.02 -25.10 -4.30
C SER A 414 -10.14 -24.87 -5.32
N PRO A 415 -9.96 -25.25 -6.59
CA PRO A 415 -11.01 -25.12 -7.59
C PRO A 415 -12.33 -25.75 -7.13
N VAL A 416 -13.43 -25.04 -7.39
CA VAL A 416 -14.77 -25.45 -7.01
C VAL A 416 -15.18 -26.66 -7.85
N HIS A 417 -15.72 -27.68 -7.18
CA HIS A 417 -16.23 -28.89 -7.81
C HIS A 417 -17.76 -28.87 -7.76
N LEU A 418 -18.41 -28.61 -8.89
CA LEU A 418 -19.82 -28.24 -8.92
C LEU A 418 -20.77 -29.32 -8.39
N LYS A 419 -20.40 -30.60 -8.55
CA LYS A 419 -21.19 -31.78 -8.14
C LYS A 419 -21.71 -31.69 -6.70
N ASP A 420 -20.95 -31.06 -5.81
CA ASP A 420 -21.28 -30.95 -4.39
C ASP A 420 -22.46 -29.99 -4.15
N HIS A 421 -22.76 -29.12 -5.13
CA HIS A 421 -23.72 -28.03 -5.01
C HIS A 421 -24.88 -28.10 -6.02
N ILE A 422 -24.84 -29.01 -7.02
CA ILE A 422 -25.87 -29.11 -8.08
C ILE A 422 -27.30 -29.15 -7.51
N LYS A 423 -27.55 -29.98 -6.47
CA LYS A 423 -28.89 -30.11 -5.88
C LYS A 423 -29.39 -28.80 -5.26
N GLN A 424 -28.49 -28.06 -4.64
CA GLN A 424 -28.79 -26.75 -4.05
C GLN A 424 -29.19 -25.75 -5.14
N PHE A 425 -28.41 -25.69 -6.22
CA PHE A 425 -28.67 -24.80 -7.35
C PHE A 425 -29.96 -25.14 -8.09
N GLN A 426 -30.22 -26.43 -8.33
CA GLN A 426 -31.51 -26.88 -8.88
C GLN A 426 -32.67 -26.46 -8.00
N GLY A 427 -32.52 -26.62 -6.68
CA GLY A 427 -33.51 -26.19 -5.70
C GLY A 427 -33.85 -24.71 -5.88
N TYR A 428 -32.84 -23.83 -5.90
CA TYR A 428 -33.04 -22.39 -6.06
C TYR A 428 -33.72 -22.02 -7.39
N ILE A 429 -33.34 -22.66 -8.49
CA ILE A 429 -33.94 -22.39 -9.80
C ILE A 429 -35.42 -22.82 -9.82
N GLN A 430 -35.73 -23.97 -9.24
CA GLN A 430 -37.09 -24.55 -9.24
C GLN A 430 -38.05 -23.85 -8.27
N THR A 431 -37.55 -23.35 -7.14
CA THR A 431 -38.37 -22.67 -6.13
C THR A 431 -38.52 -21.16 -6.36
N SER A 432 -37.85 -20.60 -7.36
CA SER A 432 -37.96 -19.18 -7.69
C SER A 432 -39.39 -18.81 -8.15
N GLU A 433 -39.97 -17.79 -7.53
CA GLU A 433 -41.31 -17.28 -7.90
C GLU A 433 -41.35 -16.66 -9.30
N ARG A 434 -40.21 -16.15 -9.78
CA ARG A 434 -40.06 -15.55 -11.12
C ARG A 434 -39.18 -16.43 -12.00
N PRO A 435 -39.46 -16.51 -13.32
CA PRO A 435 -38.62 -17.30 -14.22
C PRO A 435 -37.16 -16.85 -14.14
N VAL A 436 -36.25 -17.81 -14.07
CA VAL A 436 -34.81 -17.53 -13.97
C VAL A 436 -34.21 -17.42 -15.37
N ALA A 437 -33.60 -16.28 -15.69
CA ALA A 437 -32.93 -16.03 -16.96
C ALA A 437 -31.53 -16.65 -17.01
N GLY A 438 -30.85 -16.73 -15.87
CA GLY A 438 -29.54 -17.33 -15.70
C GLY A 438 -29.22 -17.56 -14.23
N PHE A 439 -28.39 -18.56 -13.95
CA PHE A 439 -27.86 -18.86 -12.63
C PHE A 439 -26.34 -18.78 -12.66
N TRP A 440 -25.76 -17.89 -11.86
CA TRP A 440 -24.32 -17.66 -11.83
C TRP A 440 -23.68 -18.30 -10.61
N VAL A 441 -22.60 -19.03 -10.83
CA VAL A 441 -21.75 -19.54 -9.75
C VAL A 441 -20.46 -18.76 -9.79
N ILE A 442 -20.18 -17.98 -8.75
CA ILE A 442 -19.01 -17.10 -8.67
C ILE A 442 -18.02 -17.70 -7.69
N GLY A 443 -16.82 -18.02 -8.15
CA GLY A 443 -15.80 -18.67 -7.31
C GLY A 443 -14.37 -18.34 -7.76
N PRO A 444 -13.36 -18.83 -7.03
CA PRO A 444 -11.95 -18.56 -7.35
C PRO A 444 -11.54 -19.18 -8.69
N ASP A 445 -11.82 -20.47 -8.86
CA ASP A 445 -11.63 -21.22 -10.10
C ASP A 445 -12.52 -22.48 -10.07
N PHE A 446 -12.61 -23.20 -11.18
CA PHE A 446 -13.48 -24.37 -11.34
C PHE A 446 -12.72 -25.57 -11.92
N THR A 447 -13.10 -26.77 -11.50
CA THR A 447 -12.52 -27.98 -12.10
C THR A 447 -13.00 -28.17 -13.55
N PRO A 448 -12.23 -28.85 -14.43
CA PRO A 448 -12.68 -29.13 -15.80
C PRO A 448 -14.03 -29.86 -15.86
N GLU A 449 -14.30 -30.77 -14.91
CA GLU A 449 -15.56 -31.51 -14.81
C GLU A 449 -16.74 -30.61 -14.47
N SER A 450 -16.49 -29.53 -13.71
CA SER A 450 -17.52 -28.57 -13.33
C SER A 450 -18.11 -27.85 -14.54
N ILE A 451 -17.31 -27.63 -15.59
CA ILE A 451 -17.76 -27.03 -16.85
C ILE A 451 -18.82 -27.92 -17.51
N ALA A 452 -18.53 -29.21 -17.64
CA ALA A 452 -19.47 -30.17 -18.21
C ALA A 452 -20.73 -30.31 -17.35
N GLN A 453 -20.59 -30.28 -16.01
CA GLN A 453 -21.71 -30.34 -15.08
C GLN A 453 -22.62 -29.11 -15.16
N ALA A 454 -22.05 -27.90 -15.33
CA ALA A 454 -22.84 -26.68 -15.53
C ALA A 454 -23.63 -26.72 -16.85
N MET A 455 -23.03 -27.24 -17.92
CA MET A 455 -23.72 -27.46 -19.19
C MET A 455 -24.84 -28.49 -19.06
N GLN A 456 -24.59 -29.61 -18.38
CA GLN A 456 -25.64 -30.61 -18.11
C GLN A 456 -26.80 -30.00 -17.31
N LEU A 457 -26.48 -29.25 -16.26
CA LEU A 457 -27.48 -28.58 -15.42
C LEU A 457 -28.31 -27.56 -16.21
N THR A 458 -27.69 -26.89 -17.17
CA THR A 458 -28.39 -25.99 -18.10
C THR A 458 -29.41 -26.73 -18.94
N VAL A 459 -29.05 -27.91 -19.47
CA VAL A 459 -29.96 -28.75 -20.26
C VAL A 459 -31.11 -29.27 -19.40
N GLU A 460 -30.83 -29.72 -18.18
CA GLU A 460 -31.85 -30.28 -17.27
C GLU A 460 -32.83 -29.24 -16.74
N SER A 461 -32.35 -28.04 -16.40
CA SER A 461 -33.17 -26.98 -15.81
C SER A 461 -33.79 -26.02 -16.85
N GLY A 462 -33.31 -26.05 -18.09
CA GLY A 462 -33.65 -25.06 -19.13
C GLY A 462 -33.13 -23.64 -18.83
N THR A 463 -32.32 -23.47 -17.78
CA THR A 463 -31.77 -22.17 -17.34
C THR A 463 -30.25 -22.18 -17.53
N PRO A 464 -29.67 -21.22 -18.25
CA PRO A 464 -28.21 -21.11 -18.40
C PRO A 464 -27.51 -21.03 -17.04
N VAL A 465 -26.59 -21.97 -16.79
CA VAL A 465 -25.72 -21.97 -15.60
C VAL A 465 -24.33 -21.53 -16.02
N THR A 466 -23.90 -20.38 -15.51
CA THR A 466 -22.60 -19.76 -15.83
C THR A 466 -21.65 -19.85 -14.65
N LEU A 467 -20.48 -20.42 -14.88
CA LEU A 467 -19.36 -20.42 -13.94
C LEU A 467 -18.50 -19.19 -14.21
N ILE A 468 -18.40 -18.30 -13.23
CA ILE A 468 -17.69 -17.02 -13.35
C ILE A 468 -16.54 -17.02 -12.34
N ARG A 469 -15.31 -16.83 -12.82
CA ARG A 469 -14.18 -16.63 -11.91
C ARG A 469 -14.29 -15.25 -11.27
N ALA A 470 -13.98 -15.17 -9.99
CA ALA A 470 -14.02 -13.91 -9.24
C ALA A 470 -13.08 -12.85 -9.87
N ALA A 471 -11.90 -13.28 -10.32
CA ALA A 471 -10.96 -12.42 -11.04
C ALA A 471 -11.57 -11.85 -12.34
N ASP A 472 -12.20 -12.72 -13.15
CA ASP A 472 -12.83 -12.32 -14.42
C ASP A 472 -13.98 -11.32 -14.18
N LEU A 473 -14.81 -11.55 -13.16
CA LEU A 473 -15.92 -10.66 -12.83
C LEU A 473 -15.42 -9.29 -12.34
N LYS A 474 -14.39 -9.28 -11.50
CA LYS A 474 -13.77 -8.06 -11.00
C LYS A 474 -13.20 -7.24 -12.15
N ASP A 475 -12.43 -7.86 -13.04
CA ASP A 475 -11.85 -7.21 -14.21
C ASP A 475 -12.92 -6.64 -15.16
N ILE A 476 -14.03 -7.35 -15.39
CA ILE A 476 -15.17 -6.81 -16.15
C ILE A 476 -15.75 -5.57 -15.48
N ALA A 477 -15.91 -5.58 -14.16
CA ALA A 477 -16.46 -4.45 -13.42
C ALA A 477 -15.56 -3.22 -13.48
N GLU A 478 -14.25 -3.40 -13.32
CA GLU A 478 -13.27 -2.30 -13.40
C GLU A 478 -13.18 -1.72 -14.83
N ARG A 479 -13.23 -2.58 -15.86
CA ARG A 479 -13.28 -2.13 -17.26
C ARG A 479 -14.57 -1.36 -17.57
N TRP A 480 -15.71 -1.82 -17.07
CA TRP A 480 -16.99 -1.10 -17.21
C TRP A 480 -16.92 0.28 -16.56
N GLU A 481 -16.46 0.36 -15.32
CA GLU A 481 -16.35 1.62 -14.59
C GLU A 481 -15.45 2.64 -15.31
N LYS A 482 -14.27 2.22 -15.80
CA LYS A 482 -13.38 3.07 -16.59
C LYS A 482 -14.04 3.61 -17.85
N LYS A 483 -14.85 2.80 -18.54
CA LYS A 483 -15.57 3.21 -19.76
C LYS A 483 -16.73 4.15 -19.47
N SER A 484 -17.45 3.90 -18.38
CA SER A 484 -18.60 4.68 -17.93
C SER A 484 -18.20 5.97 -17.20
N ALA A 485 -16.92 6.13 -16.86
CA ALA A 485 -16.36 7.34 -16.24
C ALA A 485 -16.69 8.59 -17.08
N GLY A 486 -17.63 9.41 -16.57
CA GLY A 486 -18.12 10.63 -17.22
C GLY A 486 -19.21 10.43 -18.28
N LYS A 487 -19.73 9.21 -18.47
CA LYS A 487 -20.81 8.89 -19.42
C LYS A 487 -21.84 7.97 -18.77
N THR A 488 -22.92 8.57 -18.25
CA THR A 488 -24.19 7.95 -17.80
C THR A 488 -24.09 6.84 -16.73
N ASP A 489 -24.96 6.87 -15.71
CA ASP A 489 -25.15 5.78 -14.71
C ASP A 489 -25.82 4.53 -15.33
N ASP A 490 -25.54 4.24 -16.60
CA ASP A 490 -26.19 3.14 -17.31
C ASP A 490 -25.71 1.80 -16.72
N PRO A 491 -26.65 0.89 -16.40
CA PRO A 491 -26.31 -0.40 -15.84
C PRO A 491 -25.62 -1.31 -16.84
N PHE A 492 -24.67 -2.12 -16.35
CA PHE A 492 -23.96 -3.08 -17.18
C PHE A 492 -24.94 -4.04 -17.89
N PRO A 493 -24.78 -4.33 -19.18
CA PRO A 493 -25.67 -5.25 -19.89
C PRO A 493 -25.51 -6.72 -19.42
N LEU A 494 -26.31 -7.14 -18.44
CA LEU A 494 -26.22 -8.48 -17.81
C LEU A 494 -26.32 -9.66 -18.78
N GLY A 495 -26.91 -9.46 -19.96
CA GLY A 495 -27.02 -10.49 -21.00
C GLY A 495 -25.67 -11.08 -21.44
N TYR A 496 -24.58 -10.30 -21.36
CA TYR A 496 -23.23 -10.80 -21.68
C TYR A 496 -22.72 -11.86 -20.70
N LEU A 497 -23.26 -11.91 -19.48
CA LEU A 497 -22.89 -12.90 -18.47
C LEU A 497 -23.78 -14.15 -18.51
N ILE A 498 -24.82 -14.19 -19.36
CA ILE A 498 -25.70 -15.36 -19.49
C ILE A 498 -25.11 -16.32 -20.52
N GLN A 499 -24.19 -17.18 -20.07
CA GLN A 499 -23.50 -18.16 -20.92
C GLN A 499 -23.51 -19.55 -20.27
N PRO A 500 -23.78 -20.65 -20.99
CA PRO A 500 -23.67 -21.99 -20.41
C PRO A 500 -22.21 -22.40 -20.21
N GLY A 501 -21.89 -22.98 -19.06
CA GLY A 501 -20.53 -23.43 -18.75
C GLY A 501 -19.67 -22.30 -18.17
N ILE A 502 -18.39 -22.24 -18.52
CA ILE A 502 -17.48 -21.18 -18.03
C ILE A 502 -17.63 -19.89 -18.82
N LEU A 503 -17.61 -18.75 -18.14
CA LEU A 503 -17.68 -17.43 -18.76
C LEU A 503 -16.52 -17.23 -19.73
N ASN A 504 -16.83 -16.89 -20.97
CA ASN A 504 -15.84 -16.45 -21.93
C ASN A 504 -15.77 -14.91 -21.95
N THR A 505 -14.75 -14.36 -21.29
CA THR A 505 -14.54 -12.91 -21.19
C THR A 505 -14.30 -12.23 -22.54
N ALA A 506 -13.84 -12.96 -23.55
CA ALA A 506 -13.67 -12.41 -24.91
C ALA A 506 -15.01 -12.05 -25.57
N LEU A 507 -16.11 -12.70 -25.18
CA LEU A 507 -17.46 -12.35 -25.63
C LEU A 507 -18.02 -11.10 -24.93
N VAL A 508 -17.41 -10.72 -23.81
CA VAL A 508 -17.72 -9.50 -23.06
C VAL A 508 -16.84 -8.33 -23.53
N ALA A 509 -15.66 -8.62 -24.11
CA ALA A 509 -14.67 -7.66 -24.60
C ALA A 509 -15.11 -6.79 -25.80
N ALA A 510 -16.36 -6.96 -26.28
CA ALA A 510 -16.99 -6.02 -27.22
C ALA A 510 -17.44 -4.70 -26.55
N ILE A 511 -17.15 -4.54 -25.26
CA ILE A 511 -17.41 -3.36 -24.43
C ILE A 511 -16.15 -2.51 -24.36
#